data_AF-A0A397AJ37-F1
#
_entry.id   AF-A0A397AJ37-F1
#
_cell.length_a   1.000
_cell.length_b   1.000
_cell.length_c   1.000
_cell.angle_alpha   90.00
_cell.angle_beta   90.00
_cell.angle_gamma   90.00
#
_symmetry.space_group_name_H-M   'P 1'
#
loop_
_entity.id
_entity.type
_entity.pdbx_description
1 polymer ?
#
loop_
_entity_poly.entity_id
_entity_poly.type
_entity_poly.pdbx_seq_one_letter_code
_entity_poly.pdbx_strand_id
1 'polypeptide(L)'
;MEFELIGILLGLAIYNGVILDLHFPPLVYKKLMEQSVTLSDVEASQPALGRGLRQLLLFDGDVESVFQRSFQVSYQVFGEMKTIDLVPNGT
;
A
#
# COMPACT_ATOMS: atom_id res chain seq x y z
N MET A 1 -4.62 11.59 16.41
CA MET A 1 -5.92 11.73 17.11
C MET A 1 -7.10 11.37 16.20
N GLU A 2 -7.21 11.90 14.97
CA GLU A 2 -8.34 11.55 14.07
C GLU A 2 -8.39 10.04 13.71
N PHE A 3 -7.26 9.43 13.31
CA PHE A 3 -7.20 7.99 13.02
C PHE A 3 -7.46 7.09 14.24
N GLU A 4 -7.08 7.55 15.42
CA GLU A 4 -7.31 6.82 16.67
C GLU A 4 -8.79 6.81 17.03
N LEU A 5 -9.48 7.95 16.89
CA LEU A 5 -10.92 8.05 17.08
C LEU A 5 -11.67 7.12 16.11
N ILE A 6 -11.28 7.10 14.83
CA ILE A 6 -11.86 6.19 13.84
C ILE A 6 -11.64 4.73 14.25
N GLY A 7 -10.43 4.39 14.72
CA GLY A 7 -10.12 3.05 15.24
C GLY A 7 -10.97 2.65 16.46
N ILE A 8 -11.15 3.55 17.42
CA ILE A 8 -12.01 3.34 18.59
C ILE A 8 -13.46 3.14 18.15
N LEU A 9 -13.97 3.98 17.24
CA LEU A 9 -15.33 3.89 16.73
C LEU A 9 -15.57 2.59 15.97
N LEU A 10 -14.61 2.16 15.15
CA LEU A 10 -14.60 0.85 14.50
C LEU A 10 -14.69 -0.30 15.52
N GLY A 11 -13.87 -0.26 16.57
CA GLY A 11 -13.89 -1.26 17.64
C GLY A 11 -15.22 -1.29 18.39
N LEU A 12 -15.79 -0.14 18.71
CA LEU A 12 -17.11 -0.02 19.36
C LEU A 12 -18.24 -0.53 18.48
N ALA A 13 -18.19 -0.27 17.17
CA ALA A 13 -19.20 -0.77 16.25
C ALA A 13 -19.18 -2.30 16.17
N ILE A 14 -17.98 -2.91 16.09
CA ILE A 14 -17.82 -4.36 16.13
C ILE A 14 -18.34 -4.92 17.46
N TYR A 15 -17.95 -4.33 18.59
CA TYR A 15 -18.36 -4.79 19.92
C TYR A 15 -19.88 -4.73 20.13
N ASN A 16 -20.53 -3.67 19.65
CA ASN A 16 -21.98 -3.47 19.79
C ASN A 16 -22.80 -4.14 18.67
N GLY A 17 -22.18 -4.84 17.72
CA GLY A 17 -22.87 -5.45 16.58
C GLY A 17 -23.48 -4.44 15.59
N VAL A 18 -22.94 -3.22 15.53
CA VAL A 18 -23.38 -2.16 14.63
C VAL A 18 -22.62 -2.27 13.30
N ILE A 19 -23.36 -2.37 12.20
CA ILE A 19 -22.76 -2.40 10.86
C ILE A 19 -22.41 -0.97 10.43
N LEU A 20 -21.16 -0.75 10.05
CA LEU A 20 -20.69 0.51 9.47
C LEU A 20 -20.61 0.38 7.95
N ASP A 21 -21.06 1.41 7.24
CA ASP A 21 -20.95 1.50 5.78
C ASP A 21 -19.53 1.96 5.37
N LEU A 22 -18.56 1.04 5.44
CA LEU A 22 -17.15 1.30 5.17
C LEU A 22 -16.67 0.51 3.96
N HIS A 23 -16.02 1.22 3.04
CA HIS A 23 -15.50 0.66 1.79
C HIS A 23 -13.96 0.59 1.83
N PHE A 24 -13.41 -0.11 2.82
CA PHE A 24 -11.95 -0.27 2.89
C PHE A 24 -11.43 -1.28 1.88
N PRO A 25 -10.25 -1.02 1.27
CA PRO A 25 -9.55 -2.05 0.53
C PRO A 25 -9.24 -3.27 1.42
N PRO A 26 -9.26 -4.49 0.86
CA PRO A 26 -8.98 -5.73 1.62
C PRO A 26 -7.68 -5.69 2.44
N LEU A 27 -6.65 -4.99 1.95
CA LEU A 27 -5.36 -4.85 2.64
C LEU A 27 -5.48 -4.22 4.04
N VAL A 28 -6.48 -3.36 4.26
CA VAL A 28 -6.68 -2.71 5.57
C VAL A 28 -7.06 -3.74 6.61
N TYR A 29 -7.98 -4.65 6.27
CA TYR A 29 -8.38 -5.74 7.17
C TYR A 29 -7.21 -6.70 7.45
N LYS A 30 -6.41 -7.03 6.43
CA LYS A 30 -5.18 -7.81 6.63
C LYS A 30 -4.24 -7.12 7.61
N LYS A 31 -4.05 -5.81 7.47
CA LYS A 31 -3.18 -5.05 8.36
C LYS A 31 -3.70 -4.99 9.79
N LEU A 32 -5.02 -4.85 9.98
CA LEU A 32 -5.67 -4.90 11.30
C LEU A 32 -5.54 -6.28 11.97
N MET A 33 -5.47 -7.35 11.18
CA MET A 33 -5.24 -8.72 11.65
C MET A 33 -3.76 -9.11 11.74
N GLU A 34 -2.85 -8.14 11.61
CA GLU A 34 -1.39 -8.36 11.60
C GLU A 34 -0.91 -9.35 10.51
N GLN A 35 -1.68 -9.52 9.45
CA GLN A 35 -1.31 -10.36 8.31
C GLN A 35 -0.36 -9.62 7.37
N SER A 36 0.51 -10.38 6.70
CA SER A 36 1.39 -9.85 5.67
C SER A 36 0.61 -9.37 4.45
N VAL A 37 1.01 -8.22 3.93
CA VAL A 37 0.48 -7.66 2.69
C VAL A 37 1.33 -8.14 1.53
N THR A 38 0.68 -8.57 0.46
CA THR A 38 1.32 -9.15 -0.73
C THR A 38 1.18 -8.23 -1.95
N LEU A 39 1.91 -8.52 -3.03
CA LEU A 39 1.76 -7.81 -4.30
C LEU A 39 0.31 -7.85 -4.83
N SER A 40 -0.41 -8.95 -4.63
CA SER A 40 -1.82 -9.06 -5.03
C SER A 40 -2.73 -8.11 -4.24
N ASP A 41 -2.41 -7.83 -2.97
CA ASP A 41 -3.14 -6.85 -2.17
C ASP A 41 -2.89 -5.41 -2.65
N VAL A 42 -1.65 -5.12 -3.05
CA VAL A 42 -1.28 -3.85 -3.69
C VAL A 42 -2.00 -3.69 -5.02
N GLU A 43 -2.10 -4.75 -5.83
CA GLU A 43 -2.81 -4.72 -7.10
C GLU A 43 -4.33 -4.52 -6.92
N ALA A 44 -4.93 -5.12 -5.89
CA ALA A 44 -6.33 -4.90 -5.56
C ALA A 44 -6.61 -3.44 -5.13
N SER A 45 -5.69 -2.80 -4.42
CA SER A 45 -5.88 -1.42 -3.94
C SER A 45 -5.37 -0.35 -4.90
N GLN A 46 -4.32 -0.64 -5.67
CA GLN A 46 -3.67 0.26 -6.62
C GLN A 46 -3.37 -0.50 -7.91
N PRO A 47 -4.38 -0.71 -8.78
CA PRO A 47 -4.27 -1.63 -9.93
C PRO A 47 -3.18 -1.25 -10.94
N ALA A 48 -2.91 0.04 -11.13
CA ALA A 48 -1.84 0.47 -12.02
C ALA A 48 -0.45 0.12 -11.46
N LEU A 49 -0.22 0.40 -10.18
CA LEU A 49 1.04 0.12 -9.50
C LEU A 49 1.28 -1.40 -9.40
N GLY A 50 0.28 -2.15 -8.95
CA GLY A 50 0.40 -3.60 -8.81
C GLY A 50 0.70 -4.31 -10.13
N ARG A 51 0.03 -3.91 -11.22
CA ARG A 51 0.34 -4.44 -12.56
C ARG A 51 1.75 -4.08 -13.02
N GLY A 52 2.20 -2.85 -12.78
CA GLY A 52 3.57 -2.42 -13.11
C GLY A 52 4.63 -3.22 -12.35
N LEU A 53 4.43 -3.42 -11.05
CA LEU A 53 5.32 -4.24 -10.22
C LEU A 53 5.28 -5.72 -10.63
N ARG A 54 4.12 -6.25 -11.01
CA ARG A 54 3.99 -7.62 -11.54
C ARG A 54 4.70 -7.77 -12.88
N GLN A 55 4.60 -6.79 -13.77
CA GLN A 55 5.33 -6.77 -15.03
C GLN A 55 6.84 -6.72 -14.79
N LEU A 56 7.30 -5.89 -13.87
CA LEU A 56 8.72 -5.84 -13.46
C LEU A 56 9.19 -7.19 -12.91
N LEU A 57 8.38 -7.84 -12.07
CA LEU A 57 8.69 -9.14 -11.48
C LEU A 57 8.77 -10.28 -12.51
N LEU A 58 7.93 -10.24 -13.55
CA LEU A 58 7.85 -11.26 -14.61
C LEU A 58 8.69 -10.90 -15.84
N PHE A 59 9.52 -9.86 -15.76
CA PHE A 59 10.32 -9.44 -16.89
C PHE A 59 11.53 -10.37 -17.04
N ASP A 60 11.59 -11.09 -18.16
CA ASP A 60 12.66 -12.04 -18.46
C ASP A 60 13.93 -11.38 -19.08
N GLY A 61 13.90 -10.06 -19.29
CA GLY A 61 15.04 -9.30 -19.83
C GLY A 61 15.93 -8.69 -18.75
N ASP A 62 16.85 -7.83 -19.17
CA ASP A 62 17.67 -7.06 -18.24
C ASP A 62 16.85 -5.93 -17.60
N VAL A 63 16.52 -6.11 -16.33
CA VAL A 63 15.74 -5.16 -15.54
C VAL A 63 16.44 -3.81 -15.40
N GLU A 64 17.78 -3.82 -15.25
CA GLU A 64 18.54 -2.60 -15.00
C GLU A 64 18.51 -1.68 -16.21
N SER A 65 18.85 -2.19 -17.39
CA SER A 65 18.89 -1.38 -18.61
C SER A 65 17.52 -0.92 -19.11
N VAL A 66 16.46 -1.69 -18.85
CA VAL A 66 15.11 -1.37 -19.33
C VAL A 66 14.35 -0.45 -18.38
N PHE A 67 14.39 -0.71 -17.07
CA PHE A 67 13.59 0.05 -16.11
C PHE A 67 14.33 1.21 -15.48
N GLN A 68 15.67 1.12 -15.36
CA GLN A 68 16.54 2.16 -14.81
C GLN A 68 15.99 2.77 -13.51
N ARG A 69 15.56 1.91 -12.59
CA ARG A 69 15.02 2.30 -11.27
C ARG A 69 16.02 2.00 -10.17
N SER A 70 16.12 2.90 -9.22
CA SER A 70 16.80 2.68 -7.93
C SER A 70 15.79 2.23 -6.86
N PHE A 71 16.25 1.92 -5.64
CA PHE A 71 15.38 1.54 -4.53
C PHE A 71 14.77 2.79 -3.87
N GLN A 72 14.13 3.63 -4.68
CA GLN A 72 13.45 4.85 -4.27
C GLN A 72 11.98 4.82 -4.70
N VAL A 73 11.14 5.49 -3.92
CA VAL A 73 9.75 5.74 -4.28
C VAL A 73 9.45 7.24 -4.17
N SER A 74 8.71 7.74 -5.15
CA SER A 74 8.21 9.12 -5.16
C SER A 74 6.69 9.13 -5.07
N TYR A 75 6.14 9.94 -4.19
CA TYR A 75 4.70 10.09 -4.02
C TYR A 75 4.35 11.54 -3.68
N GLN A 76 3.14 11.96 -4.06
CA GLN A 76 2.68 13.32 -3.85
C GLN A 76 1.98 13.44 -2.49
N VAL A 77 2.34 14.46 -1.71
CA VAL A 77 1.74 14.79 -0.42
C VAL A 77 1.43 16.28 -0.42
N PHE A 78 0.15 16.65 -0.35
CA PHE A 78 -0.32 18.05 -0.35
C PHE A 78 0.25 18.91 -1.50
N GLY A 79 0.39 18.31 -2.69
CA GLY A 79 0.93 18.99 -3.88
C GLY A 79 2.45 18.86 -4.03
N GLU A 80 3.17 18.52 -2.97
CA GLU A 80 4.63 18.36 -2.99
C GLU A 80 5.02 16.92 -3.32
N MET A 81 6.01 16.74 -4.21
CA MET A 81 6.60 15.43 -4.47
C MET A 81 7.62 15.11 -3.39
N LYS A 82 7.40 13.99 -2.68
CA LYS A 82 8.36 13.45 -1.72
C LYS A 82 8.99 12.20 -2.30
N THR A 83 10.31 12.11 -2.22
CA THR A 83 11.08 10.91 -2.59
C THR A 83 11.75 10.35 -1.35
N ILE A 84 11.64 9.04 -1.15
CA ILE A 84 12.28 8.33 -0.05
C ILE A 84 12.98 7.07 -0.54
N ASP A 85 14.05 6.69 0.16
CA ASP A 85 14.74 5.43 -0.03
C ASP A 85 13.95 4.29 0.62
N LEU A 86 13.76 3.18 -0.10
CA LEU A 86 13.10 1.96 0.36
C LEU A 86 14.05 1.07 1.17
N VAL A 87 15.35 1.19 0.93
CA VAL A 87 16.44 0.49 1.64
C VAL A 87 17.56 1.47 1.95
N PRO A 88 18.45 1.22 2.93
CA PRO A 88 19.58 2.10 3.19
C PRO A 88 20.46 2.29 1.95
N ASN A 89 20.76 3.55 1.60
CA ASN A 89 21.48 3.94 0.38
C ASN A 89 20.77 3.43 -0.90
N GLY A 90 19.45 3.62 -0.96
CA GLY A 90 18.64 3.18 -2.10
C GLY A 90 18.73 4.09 -3.32
N THR A 91 19.42 5.23 -3.19
CA THR A 91 19.63 6.25 -4.24
C THR A 91 20.64 5.80 -5.28
#